data_AF-A0A925DZK0-F1
#
_entry.id   AF-A0A925DZK0-F1
#
_cell.length_a   1.000
_cell.length_b   1.000
_cell.length_c   1.000
_cell.angle_alpha   90.00
_cell.angle_beta   90.00
_cell.angle_gamma   90.00
#
_symmetry.space_group_name_H-M   'P 1'
#
loop_
_entity.id
_entity.type
_entity.pdbx_description
1 polymer ?
#
loop_
_entity_poly.entity_id
_entity_poly.type
_entity_poly.pdbx_seq_one_letter_code
_entity_poly.pdbx_strand_id
1 'polypeptide(L)' 'YLGTQGLLKEVNVKKVKEFEEHFLLEMENKFPQVLAEFKKGNLPEDGLKKMVDMANGLIPQYK' A
#
# COMPACT_ATOMS: atom_id res chain seq x y z
N TYR A 1 -6.38 -2.60 4.58
CA TYR A 1 -6.78 -1.20 4.35
C TYR A 1 -7.05 -0.93 2.87
N LEU A 2 -6.11 -1.19 1.96
CA LEU A 2 -6.32 -1.02 0.50
C LEU A 2 -7.45 -1.89 -0.06
N GLY A 3 -7.56 -3.15 0.35
CA GLY A 3 -8.68 -4.02 -0.03
C GLY A 3 -10.03 -3.55 0.51
N THR A 4 -10.07 -2.97 1.71
CA THR A 4 -11.29 -2.41 2.31
C THR A 4 -11.74 -1.12 1.63
N GLN A 5 -10.83 -0.37 1.01
CA GLN A 5 -11.10 0.81 0.19
C GLN A 5 -11.50 0.46 -1.27
N GLY A 6 -11.55 -0.83 -1.63
CA GLY A 6 -11.89 -1.27 -2.99
C GLY A 6 -10.79 -1.03 -4.04
N LEU A 7 -9.62 -0.54 -3.63
CA LEU A 7 -8.50 -0.20 -4.50
C LEU A 7 -7.90 -1.43 -5.20
N LEU A 8 -7.97 -2.60 -4.56
CA LEU A 8 -7.55 -3.88 -5.14
C LEU A 8 -8.57 -4.48 -6.13
N LYS A 9 -9.78 -3.90 -6.25
CA LYS A 9 -10.83 -4.43 -7.12
C LYS A 9 -10.51 -4.27 -8.61
N GLU A 10 -9.67 -3.28 -8.93
CA GLU A 10 -9.19 -3.05 -10.30
C GLU A 10 -7.86 -3.76 -10.60
N VAL A 11 -7.20 -4.35 -9.60
CA VAL A 11 -5.94 -5.08 -9.79
C VAL A 11 -6.23 -6.51 -10.20
N ASN A 12 -5.57 -6.98 -11.24
CA ASN A 12 -5.74 -8.36 -11.70
C ASN A 12 -5.29 -9.34 -10.60
N VAL A 13 -6.10 -10.36 -10.29
CA VAL A 13 -5.86 -11.29 -9.16
C VAL A 13 -4.48 -11.94 -9.19
N LYS A 14 -3.92 -12.14 -10.39
CA LYS A 14 -2.57 -12.68 -10.60
C LYS A 14 -1.46 -11.68 -10.24
N LYS A 15 -1.70 -10.40 -10.48
CA LYS A 15 -0.79 -9.28 -10.22
C LYS A 15 -0.90 -8.72 -8.80
N VAL A 16 -1.92 -9.13 -8.03
CA VAL A 16 -2.08 -8.74 -6.61
C VAL A 16 -0.83 -9.08 -5.80
N LYS A 17 -0.21 -10.25 -6.04
CA LYS A 17 1.03 -10.64 -5.37
C LYS A 17 2.19 -9.69 -5.66
N GLU A 18 2.44 -9.38 -6.93
CA GLU A 18 3.49 -8.44 -7.34
C GLU A 18 3.24 -7.05 -6.77
N PHE A 19 1.97 -6.60 -6.78
CA PHE A 19 1.59 -5.35 -6.15
C PHE A 19 1.90 -5.35 -4.65
N GLU A 20 1.57 -6.44 -3.95
CA GLU A 20 1.82 -6.57 -2.51
C GLU A 20 3.31 -6.54 -2.18
N GLU A 21 4.14 -7.26 -2.94
CA GLU A 21 5.60 -7.24 -2.78
C GLU A 21 6.19 -5.86 -3.06
N HIS A 22 5.78 -5.22 -4.16
CA HIS A 22 6.29 -3.91 -4.53
C HIS A 22 5.85 -2.83 -3.55
N PHE A 23 4.60 -2.93 -3.06
CA PHE A 23 4.04 -2.07 -2.02
C PHE A 23 4.77 -2.24 -0.69
N LEU A 24 5.06 -3.49 -0.25
CA LEU A 24 5.84 -3.74 0.95
C LEU A 24 7.25 -3.15 0.82
N LEU A 25 7.92 -3.37 -0.32
CA LEU A 25 9.27 -2.86 -0.59
C LEU A 25 9.34 -1.33 -0.54
N GLU A 26 8.37 -0.65 -1.15
CA GLU A 26 8.29 0.81 -1.09
C GLU A 26 7.93 1.32 0.32
N MET A 27 7.08 0.62 1.07
CA MET A 27 6.81 0.97 2.47
C MET A 27 8.05 0.82 3.34
N GLU A 28 8.83 -0.25 3.18
CA GLU A 28 10.09 -0.43 3.90
C GLU A 28 11.13 0.62 3.51
N ASN A 29 11.25 0.96 2.22
CA ASN A 29 12.24 1.92 1.74
C ASN A 29 11.89 3.38 2.08
N LYS A 30 10.67 3.83 1.77
CA LYS A 30 10.28 5.24 1.93
C LYS A 30 9.71 5.56 3.30
N PHE A 31 9.03 4.61 3.93
CA PHE A 31 8.27 4.84 5.16
C PHE A 31 8.48 3.78 6.24
N PRO A 32 9.73 3.47 6.64
CA PRO A 32 9.99 2.53 7.74
C PRO A 32 9.36 3.01 9.05
N GLN A 33 9.23 4.33 9.20
CA GLN A 33 8.53 5.01 10.29
C GLN A 33 7.02 4.72 10.31
N VAL A 34 6.38 4.59 9.15
CA VAL A 34 4.96 4.19 9.08
C VAL A 34 4.81 2.73 9.45
N LEU A 35 5.72 1.86 9.01
CA LEU A 35 5.77 0.45 9.42
C LEU A 35 5.93 0.30 10.94
N ALA A 36 6.80 1.10 11.54
CA ALA A 36 7.00 1.15 12.99
C ALA A 36 5.77 1.68 13.74
N GLU A 37 5.10 2.70 13.22
CA GLU A 37 3.85 3.24 13.77
C GLU A 37 2.70 2.21 13.66
N PHE A 38 2.56 1.58 12.50
CA PHE A 38 1.59 0.50 12.26
C PHE A 38 1.79 -0.64 13.25
N LYS A 39 3.05 -1.01 13.50
CA LYS A 39 3.43 -2.05 14.46
C LYS A 39 3.21 -1.61 15.91
N LYS A 40 3.29 -0.31 16.20
CA LYS A 40 2.96 0.29 17.51
C LYS A 40 1.46 0.50 17.73
N GLY A 41 0.62 0.32 16.71
CA GLY A 41 -0.82 0.56 16.80
C GLY A 41 -1.24 2.01 16.55
N ASN A 42 -0.31 2.87 16.15
CA ASN A 42 -0.62 4.20 15.64
C ASN A 42 -0.89 4.12 14.13
N LEU A 43 -2.02 4.69 13.71
CA LEU A 43 -2.37 4.86 12.30
C LEU A 43 -2.19 6.34 11.96
N PRO A 44 -0.96 6.81 11.67
CA PRO A 44 -0.75 8.17 11.24
C PRO A 44 -1.46 8.38 9.91
N GLU A 45 -2.36 9.37 9.87
CA GLU A 45 -3.09 9.74 8.66
C GLU A 45 -2.15 10.05 7.50
N ASP A 46 -0.95 10.58 7.78
CA ASP A 46 0.09 10.86 6.79
C ASP A 46 0.63 9.57 6.13
N GLY A 47 0.88 8.54 6.94
CA GLY A 47 1.32 7.24 6.44
C GLY A 47 0.25 6.53 5.62
N LEU A 48 -1.00 6.62 6.07
CA LEU A 48 -2.16 6.11 5.34
C LEU A 48 -2.34 6.82 3.99
N LYS A 49 -2.25 8.16 3.98
CA LYS A 49 -2.37 8.96 2.75
C LYS A 49 -1.30 8.58 1.75
N LYS A 50 -0.04 8.50 2.20
CA LYS A 50 1.08 8.12 1.31
C LYS A 50 0.98 6.70 0.80
N MET A 51 0.55 5.74 1.63
CA MET A 51 0.24 4.39 1.16
C MET A 51 -0.83 4.39 0.07
N VAL A 52 -1.94 5.10 0.29
CA VAL A 52 -3.05 5.16 -0.66
C VAL A 52 -2.64 5.87 -1.96
N ASP A 53 -1.86 6.94 -1.87
CA ASP A 53 -1.36 7.68 -3.03
C ASP A 53 -0.41 6.81 -3.88
N MET A 54 0.53 6.11 -3.24
CA MET A 54 1.43 5.19 -3.92
C MET A 54 0.69 4.00 -4.55
N ALA A 55 -0.25 3.43 -3.80
CA ALA A 55 -1.11 2.38 -4.30
C ALA A 55 -1.88 2.86 -5.54
N ASN A 56 -2.49 4.05 -5.51
CA ASN A 56 -3.20 4.61 -6.67
C ASN A 56 -2.29 4.84 -7.89
N GLY A 57 -0.99 5.11 -7.70
CA GLY A 57 -0.03 5.19 -8.80
C GLY A 57 0.38 3.83 -9.38
N LEU A 58 0.47 2.80 -8.52
CA LEU A 58 0.86 1.44 -8.91
C LEU A 58 -0.31 0.63 -9.48
N ILE A 59 -1.49 0.67 -8.85
CA ILE A 59 -2.72 -0.03 -9.25
C ILE A 59 -3.00 0.00 -10.76
N PRO A 60 -2.96 1.16 -11.46
CA PRO A 60 -3.21 1.19 -12.90
C PRO A 60 -2.14 0.46 -13.74
N GLN A 61 -0.92 0.28 -13.24
CA GLN A 61 0.09 -0.57 -13.90
C GLN A 61 -0.22 -2.07 -13.75
N TYR A 62 -0.97 -2.41 -12.70
CA TYR A 62 -1.40 -3.77 -12.38
C TYR A 62 -2.87 -4.07 -12.72
N LYS A 63 -3.56 -3.16 -13.43
CA LYS A 63 -4.80 -3.45 -14.15
C LYS A 63 -4.61 -4.59 -15.17
#